data_AF-A0A2K0UDN3-F1
#
_entry.id   AF-A0A2K0UDN3-F1
#
_cell.length_a   1.000
_cell.length_b   1.000
_cell.length_c   1.000
_cell.angle_alpha   90.00
_cell.angle_beta   90.00
_cell.angle_gamma   90.00
#
_symmetry.space_group_name_H-M   'P 1'
#
loop_
_entity.id
_entity.type
_entity.pdbx_description
1 polymer ?
#
loop_
_entity_poly.entity_id
_entity_poly.type
_entity_poly.pdbx_seq_one_letter_code
_entity_poly.pdbx_strand_id
1 'polypeptide(L)'
;MDARPEFGRLCDVATGRITWEEYQHRERVSQGFVTGMFLHLVKQADILCTTPALSCGLPYRPWKECARGIAVDEAGNISRPDFYSAWGNTLLPCLISGDEKQLRPHVTTAYDPDPNDAINRFAQDALISPLEFFTASGWPIYRLRVQLRMARGLFDTCHREKYSDLPFTYGLRSNLWDHGIGVELEAYMTSRFPGLVSSPVDTLSETFVYCKGTICEIDPTTGAKKNPDQVDNALDLLCGFVRTRGIDASRLAIITPYRANVKLIADRRKTARYAPLSAMRPAETVDSSQGCEADIVVAILGTTEAVGPGFTTDEHRFNVMLSRQKSGLLIFGDINVLGPVDAPLEGNRIHASVIVGAGRHEKVKMMHKVLRNLHHRGRVVTLPPRRGT
;
A
#
# COMPACT_ATOMS: atom_id res chain seq x y z
N MET A 1 -30.41 19.36 14.90
CA MET A 1 -31.38 18.27 14.60
C MET A 1 -31.83 17.58 15.87
N ASP A 2 -30.97 17.55 16.89
CA ASP A 2 -31.20 16.91 18.20
C ASP A 2 -32.44 17.41 18.96
N ALA A 3 -32.93 18.61 18.69
CA ALA A 3 -34.15 19.16 19.30
C ALA A 3 -35.46 18.72 18.61
N ARG A 4 -35.38 17.95 17.51
CA ARG A 4 -36.54 17.55 16.70
C ARG A 4 -36.75 16.04 16.75
N PRO A 5 -37.80 15.56 17.46
CA PRO A 5 -38.06 14.14 17.68
C PRO A 5 -38.16 13.33 16.38
N GLU A 6 -38.64 13.94 15.29
CA GLU A 6 -38.81 13.25 14.00
C GLU A 6 -37.49 12.79 13.35
N PHE A 7 -36.33 13.34 13.78
CA PHE A 7 -35.00 12.93 13.27
C PHE A 7 -34.24 12.02 14.21
N GLY A 8 -34.78 11.70 15.40
CA GLY A 8 -34.07 10.91 16.42
C GLY A 8 -33.56 9.58 15.88
N ARG A 9 -34.39 8.85 15.13
CA ARG A 9 -33.99 7.57 14.52
C ARG A 9 -32.93 7.72 13.42
N LEU A 10 -32.99 8.82 12.66
CA LEU A 10 -31.97 9.12 11.65
C LEU A 10 -30.62 9.42 12.31
N CYS A 11 -30.63 10.12 13.44
CA CYS A 11 -29.44 10.34 14.27
C CYS A 11 -28.94 9.03 14.89
N ASP A 12 -29.82 8.17 15.38
CA ASP A 12 -29.45 6.89 15.99
C ASP A 12 -28.77 5.95 14.97
N VAL A 13 -29.25 5.90 13.72
CA VAL A 13 -28.58 5.10 12.67
C VAL A 13 -27.27 5.74 12.23
N ALA A 14 -27.22 7.07 12.09
CA ALA A 14 -26.00 7.79 11.73
C ALA A 14 -24.90 7.70 12.80
N THR A 15 -25.28 7.55 14.07
CA THR A 15 -24.36 7.37 15.21
C THR A 15 -24.10 5.91 15.55
N GLY A 16 -24.68 4.97 14.81
CA GLY A 16 -24.47 3.53 14.99
C GLY A 16 -25.14 2.93 16.22
N ARG A 17 -26.11 3.61 16.84
CA ARG A 17 -26.93 3.08 17.95
C ARG A 17 -27.94 2.05 17.50
N ILE A 18 -28.43 2.18 16.26
CA ILE A 18 -29.30 1.19 15.59
C ILE A 18 -28.70 0.82 14.24
N THR A 19 -29.03 -0.36 13.73
CA THR A 19 -28.56 -0.78 12.40
C THR A 19 -29.35 -0.13 11.27
N TRP A 20 -28.82 -0.22 10.04
CA TRP A 20 -29.54 0.25 8.86
C TRP A 20 -30.82 -0.57 8.63
N GLU A 21 -30.79 -1.88 8.86
CA GLU A 21 -31.98 -2.73 8.77
C GLU A 21 -33.05 -2.30 9.79
N GLU A 22 -32.65 -2.06 11.05
CA GLU A 22 -33.54 -1.57 12.10
C GLU A 22 -34.17 -0.22 11.74
N TYR A 23 -33.40 0.68 11.13
CA TYR A 23 -33.90 1.96 10.65
C TYR A 23 -34.99 1.77 9.56
N GLN A 24 -34.75 0.86 8.61
CA GLN A 24 -35.65 0.57 7.48
C GLN A 24 -37.02 0.00 7.89
N HIS A 25 -37.09 -0.76 8.99
CA HIS A 25 -38.31 -1.46 9.40
C HIS A 25 -39.40 -0.59 10.04
N ARG A 26 -39.17 0.71 10.28
CA ARG A 26 -40.21 1.63 10.78
C ARG A 26 -40.25 2.93 10.00
N GLU A 27 -41.02 3.91 10.49
CA GLU A 27 -41.16 5.23 9.85
C GLU A 27 -39.80 5.89 9.60
N ARG A 28 -39.59 6.30 8.35
CA ARG A 28 -38.35 6.89 7.85
C ARG A 28 -38.58 8.36 7.59
N VAL A 29 -37.53 9.15 7.81
CA VAL A 29 -37.46 10.49 7.24
C VAL A 29 -37.57 10.39 5.73
N SER A 30 -38.39 11.25 5.10
CA SER A 30 -38.62 11.16 3.65
C SER A 30 -37.31 11.30 2.89
N GLN A 31 -37.12 10.48 1.86
CA GLN A 31 -35.92 10.51 1.02
C GLN A 31 -35.71 11.90 0.39
N GLY A 32 -36.80 12.59 0.04
CA GLY A 32 -36.76 13.97 -0.45
C GLY A 32 -36.20 14.95 0.57
N PHE A 33 -36.55 14.81 1.84
CA PHE A 33 -36.02 15.66 2.91
C PHE A 33 -34.53 15.39 3.16
N VAL A 34 -34.11 14.12 3.25
CA VAL A 34 -32.69 13.76 3.43
C VAL A 34 -31.87 14.26 2.24
N THR A 35 -32.37 14.07 1.01
CA THR A 35 -31.75 14.63 -0.20
C THR A 35 -31.64 16.15 -0.11
N GLY A 36 -32.71 16.84 0.28
CA GLY A 36 -32.72 18.30 0.44
C GLY A 36 -31.69 18.80 1.46
N MET A 37 -31.57 18.12 2.61
CA MET A 37 -30.53 18.40 3.59
C MET A 37 -29.12 18.21 3.02
N PHE A 38 -28.87 17.09 2.35
CA PHE A 38 -27.56 16.81 1.76
C PHE A 38 -27.18 17.85 0.72
N LEU A 39 -28.11 18.24 -0.15
CA LEU A 39 -27.91 19.31 -1.12
C LEU A 39 -27.62 20.66 -0.45
N HIS A 40 -28.27 20.96 0.68
CA HIS A 40 -27.98 22.16 1.45
C HIS A 40 -26.57 22.12 2.04
N LEU A 41 -26.15 20.99 2.62
CA LEU A 41 -24.77 20.81 3.12
C LEU A 41 -23.74 21.01 2.02
N VAL A 42 -23.93 20.38 0.86
CA VAL A 42 -23.03 20.55 -0.30
C VAL A 42 -22.94 22.01 -0.70
N LYS A 43 -24.08 22.73 -0.80
CA LYS A 43 -24.09 24.16 -1.17
C LYS A 43 -23.38 25.07 -0.16
N GLN A 44 -23.36 24.69 1.12
CA GLN A 44 -22.76 25.48 2.19
C GLN A 44 -21.31 25.07 2.49
N ALA A 45 -20.80 23.99 1.89
CA ALA A 45 -19.46 23.50 2.17
C ALA A 45 -18.39 24.49 1.69
N ASP A 46 -17.45 24.83 2.57
CA ASP A 46 -16.25 25.61 2.23
C ASP A 46 -15.27 24.80 1.36
N ILE A 47 -15.19 23.50 1.63
CA ILE A 47 -14.35 22.54 0.93
C ILE A 47 -15.20 21.31 0.64
N LEU A 48 -15.24 20.91 -0.64
CA LEU A 48 -15.91 19.71 -1.09
C LEU A 48 -14.87 18.69 -1.59
N CYS A 49 -14.72 17.59 -0.87
CA CYS A 49 -13.83 16.50 -1.25
C CYS A 49 -14.60 15.44 -2.05
N THR A 50 -14.17 15.18 -3.29
CA THR A 50 -14.77 14.16 -4.16
C THR A 50 -13.69 13.45 -4.97
N THR A 51 -13.96 12.23 -5.43
CA THR A 51 -13.14 11.64 -6.50
C THR A 51 -13.37 12.40 -7.82
N PRO A 52 -12.41 12.37 -8.76
CA PRO A 52 -12.57 13.03 -10.05
C PRO A 52 -13.86 12.63 -10.79
N ALA A 53 -14.17 11.33 -10.82
CA ALA A 53 -15.38 10.80 -11.45
C ALA A 53 -16.67 11.34 -10.79
N LEU A 54 -16.74 11.39 -9.45
CA LEU A 54 -17.90 11.93 -8.74
C LEU A 54 -18.07 13.43 -8.98
N SER A 55 -16.96 14.19 -9.09
CA SER A 55 -16.99 15.64 -9.31
C SER A 55 -17.74 16.07 -10.58
N CYS A 56 -17.89 15.17 -11.55
CA CYS A 56 -18.60 15.41 -12.81
C CYS A 56 -20.13 15.21 -12.70
N GLY A 57 -20.60 14.55 -11.65
CA GLY A 57 -22.00 14.23 -11.44
C GLY A 57 -22.75 15.25 -10.58
N LEU A 58 -24.07 15.16 -10.57
CA LEU A 58 -24.88 15.88 -9.58
C LEU A 58 -24.72 15.22 -8.19
N PRO A 59 -24.70 16.03 -7.11
CA PRO A 59 -24.85 17.49 -7.07
C PRO A 59 -23.52 18.28 -7.11
N TYR A 60 -22.40 17.60 -7.35
CA TYR A 60 -21.06 18.15 -7.16
C TYR A 60 -20.61 19.06 -8.31
N ARG A 61 -21.03 18.74 -9.54
CA ARG A 61 -20.69 19.54 -10.73
C ARG A 61 -21.09 21.02 -10.58
N PRO A 62 -22.34 21.38 -10.19
CA PRO A 62 -22.71 22.77 -9.94
C PRO A 62 -21.89 23.45 -8.84
N TRP A 63 -21.49 22.71 -7.79
CA TRP A 63 -20.64 23.27 -6.74
C TRP A 63 -19.24 23.61 -7.29
N LYS A 64 -18.70 22.76 -8.17
CA LYS A 64 -17.42 23.02 -8.83
C LYS A 64 -17.44 24.30 -9.67
N GLU A 65 -18.57 24.66 -10.26
CA GLU A 65 -18.73 25.90 -11.04
C GLU A 65 -18.64 27.17 -10.16
N CYS A 66 -18.92 27.06 -8.85
CA CYS A 66 -18.74 28.16 -7.90
C CYS A 66 -17.48 28.04 -7.02
N ALA A 67 -16.66 27.01 -7.24
CA ALA A 67 -15.38 26.84 -6.55
C ALA A 67 -14.39 27.94 -6.95
N ARG A 68 -13.50 28.32 -6.02
CA ARG A 68 -12.44 29.32 -6.25
C ARG A 68 -11.06 28.74 -6.49
N GLY A 69 -10.94 27.42 -6.42
CA GLY A 69 -9.69 26.70 -6.58
C GLY A 69 -9.94 25.20 -6.48
N ILE A 70 -8.95 24.42 -6.95
CA ILE A 70 -8.99 22.97 -6.92
C ILE A 70 -7.72 22.48 -6.25
N ALA A 71 -7.84 21.46 -5.41
CA ALA A 71 -6.70 20.73 -4.86
C ALA A 71 -6.86 19.26 -5.24
N VAL A 72 -5.78 18.68 -5.76
CA VAL A 72 -5.73 17.28 -6.18
C VAL A 72 -4.59 16.62 -5.44
N ASP A 73 -4.94 15.74 -4.51
CA ASP A 73 -3.98 14.90 -3.80
C ASP A 73 -3.81 13.55 -4.49
N GLU A 74 -2.68 12.88 -4.22
CA GLU A 74 -2.27 11.63 -4.86
C GLU A 74 -2.29 11.70 -6.40
N ALA A 75 -1.95 12.87 -6.95
CA ALA A 75 -1.98 13.14 -8.39
C ALA A 75 -0.97 12.30 -9.19
N GLY A 76 -0.04 11.61 -8.51
CA GLY A 76 0.83 10.59 -9.12
C GLY A 76 0.10 9.32 -9.55
N ASN A 77 -1.06 9.01 -8.93
CA ASN A 77 -1.83 7.79 -9.18
C ASN A 77 -3.13 8.03 -9.99
N ILE A 78 -3.44 9.27 -10.38
CA ILE A 78 -4.62 9.55 -11.21
C ILE A 78 -4.24 9.70 -12.69
N SER A 79 -5.15 9.28 -13.57
CA SER A 79 -4.94 9.47 -15.00
C SER A 79 -5.04 10.95 -15.39
N ARG A 80 -4.34 11.37 -16.46
CA ARG A 80 -4.52 12.72 -17.02
C ARG A 80 -5.98 13.03 -17.38
N PRO A 81 -6.77 12.11 -18.00
CA PRO A 81 -8.20 12.32 -18.20
C PRO A 81 -9.01 12.57 -16.92
N ASP A 82 -8.75 11.83 -15.84
CA ASP A 82 -9.41 12.06 -14.55
C ASP A 82 -9.08 13.45 -13.99
N PHE A 83 -7.80 13.83 -14.06
CA PHE A 83 -7.37 15.17 -13.67
C PHE A 83 -8.04 16.28 -14.49
N TYR A 84 -8.16 16.11 -15.81
CA TYR A 84 -8.86 17.06 -16.67
C TYR A 84 -10.37 17.11 -16.39
N SER A 85 -10.95 16.00 -15.92
CA SER A 85 -12.35 15.96 -15.50
C SER A 85 -12.58 16.79 -14.23
N ALA A 86 -11.60 16.79 -13.31
CA ALA A 86 -11.62 17.63 -12.12
C ALA A 86 -11.27 19.09 -12.43
N TRP A 87 -10.06 19.37 -12.94
CA TRP A 87 -9.54 20.72 -13.16
C TRP A 87 -10.01 21.36 -14.47
N GLY A 88 -9.89 20.65 -15.59
CA GLY A 88 -10.40 21.05 -16.92
C GLY A 88 -10.05 22.47 -17.37
N ASN A 89 -10.85 23.00 -18.30
CA ASN A 89 -10.74 24.40 -18.76
C ASN A 89 -11.46 25.37 -17.80
N THR A 90 -11.24 25.23 -16.50
CA THR A 90 -11.89 26.11 -15.49
C THR A 90 -11.10 27.40 -15.23
N LEU A 91 -9.82 27.45 -15.64
CA LEU A 91 -8.87 28.51 -15.28
C LEU A 91 -8.72 28.75 -13.76
N LEU A 92 -9.21 27.82 -12.93
CA LEU A 92 -9.10 27.92 -11.49
C LEU A 92 -7.66 27.64 -11.03
N PRO A 93 -7.17 28.34 -9.99
CA PRO A 93 -5.94 27.94 -9.30
C PRO A 93 -6.00 26.47 -8.89
N CYS A 94 -4.94 25.72 -9.18
CA CYS A 94 -4.88 24.29 -8.90
C CYS A 94 -3.63 23.93 -8.09
N LEU A 95 -3.83 23.31 -6.94
CA LEU A 95 -2.78 22.69 -6.14
C LEU A 95 -2.72 21.21 -6.47
N ILE A 96 -1.55 20.73 -6.87
CA ILE A 96 -1.32 19.33 -7.23
C ILE A 96 -0.28 18.76 -6.26
N SER A 97 -0.66 17.72 -5.51
CA SER A 97 0.22 16.99 -4.60
C SER A 97 0.23 15.51 -4.91
N GLY A 98 1.33 14.85 -4.57
CA GLY A 98 1.53 13.42 -4.79
C GLY A 98 3.00 13.08 -4.88
N ASP A 99 3.27 11.85 -5.33
CA ASP A 99 4.62 11.34 -5.52
C ASP A 99 4.69 10.50 -6.80
N GLU A 100 5.41 10.99 -7.80
CA GLU A 100 5.58 10.33 -9.10
C GLU A 100 6.39 9.02 -9.02
N LYS A 101 7.06 8.76 -7.88
CA LYS A 101 7.83 7.55 -7.62
C LYS A 101 7.04 6.50 -6.82
N GLN A 102 5.80 6.80 -6.45
CA GLN A 102 4.81 5.84 -5.93
C GLN A 102 3.86 5.39 -7.06
N LEU A 103 2.69 4.83 -6.74
CA LEU A 103 1.80 4.20 -7.72
C LEU A 103 1.46 5.12 -8.88
N ARG A 104 1.50 4.53 -10.08
CA ARG A 104 1.10 5.17 -11.34
C ARG A 104 -0.37 4.88 -11.64
N PRO A 105 -1.00 5.65 -12.54
CA PRO A 105 -2.36 5.41 -12.99
C PRO A 105 -2.54 3.97 -13.48
N HIS A 106 -3.64 3.34 -13.09
CA HIS A 106 -3.91 1.96 -13.48
C HIS A 106 -4.47 1.86 -14.90
N VAL A 107 -3.79 1.15 -15.79
CA VAL A 107 -4.23 0.90 -17.17
C VAL A 107 -4.39 -0.59 -17.39
N THR A 108 -5.61 -1.11 -17.28
CA THR A 108 -5.90 -2.56 -17.41
C THR A 108 -5.40 -3.12 -18.74
N THR A 109 -5.73 -2.44 -19.84
CA THR A 109 -5.39 -2.85 -21.21
C THR A 109 -3.90 -2.74 -21.54
N ALA A 110 -3.06 -2.23 -20.64
CA ALA A 110 -1.61 -2.23 -20.82
C ALA A 110 -1.01 -3.64 -20.75
N TYR A 111 -1.76 -4.58 -20.16
CA TYR A 111 -1.34 -5.94 -19.84
C TYR A 111 -2.27 -7.02 -20.41
N ASP A 112 -3.29 -6.64 -21.18
CA ASP A 112 -4.21 -7.60 -21.78
C ASP A 112 -3.49 -8.37 -22.91
N PRO A 113 -3.43 -9.71 -22.84
CA PRO A 113 -3.00 -10.51 -23.96
C PRO A 113 -4.11 -10.46 -25.02
N ASP A 114 -3.88 -9.73 -26.11
CA ASP A 114 -4.78 -9.75 -27.25
C ASP A 114 -4.58 -11.04 -28.06
N PRO A 115 -5.66 -11.73 -28.49
CA PRO A 115 -5.57 -12.96 -29.29
C PRO A 115 -4.76 -12.82 -30.59
N ASN A 116 -4.62 -11.59 -31.12
CA ASN A 116 -3.87 -11.27 -32.33
C ASN A 116 -2.55 -10.55 -32.04
N ASP A 117 -2.07 -10.57 -30.80
CA ASP A 117 -0.87 -9.83 -30.36
C ASP A 117 -1.00 -8.30 -30.55
N ALA A 118 -2.23 -7.79 -30.56
CA ALA A 118 -2.46 -6.34 -30.60
C ALA A 118 -2.06 -5.70 -29.27
N ILE A 119 -0.97 -4.94 -29.30
CA ILE A 119 -0.44 -4.21 -28.15
C ILE A 119 -1.08 -2.82 -28.05
N ASN A 120 -1.57 -2.44 -26.86
CA ASN A 120 -1.98 -1.06 -26.60
C ASN A 120 -0.76 -0.12 -26.66
N ARG A 121 -0.52 0.50 -27.82
CA ARG A 121 0.60 1.42 -28.07
C ARG A 121 0.55 2.69 -27.24
N PHE A 122 -0.63 3.07 -26.74
CA PHE A 122 -0.83 4.24 -25.87
C PHE A 122 -0.71 3.91 -24.38
N ALA A 123 -0.51 2.63 -24.01
CA ALA A 123 -0.40 2.23 -22.61
C ALA A 123 0.67 3.00 -21.84
N GLN A 124 1.85 3.22 -22.44
CA GLN A 124 2.93 3.94 -21.79
C GLN A 124 2.60 5.42 -21.55
N ASP A 125 1.89 6.06 -22.48
CA ASP A 125 1.44 7.45 -22.34
C ASP A 125 0.29 7.58 -21.32
N ALA A 126 -0.59 6.58 -21.24
CA ALA A 126 -1.67 6.52 -20.26
C ALA A 126 -1.17 6.29 -18.81
N LEU A 127 0.03 5.71 -18.64
CA LEU A 127 0.70 5.57 -17.35
C LEU A 127 1.35 6.86 -16.85
N ILE A 128 1.43 7.91 -17.67
CA ILE A 128 2.00 9.21 -17.27
C ILE A 128 0.92 9.98 -16.52
N SER A 129 1.16 10.19 -15.23
CA SER A 129 0.29 10.99 -14.36
C SER A 129 0.39 12.49 -14.67
N PRO A 130 -0.60 13.31 -14.27
CA PRO A 130 -0.48 14.76 -14.33
C PRO A 130 0.77 15.28 -13.61
N LEU A 131 1.08 14.71 -12.45
CA LEU A 131 2.22 15.13 -11.65
C LEU A 131 3.54 14.88 -12.40
N GLU A 132 3.70 13.70 -12.99
CA GLU A 132 4.86 13.36 -13.82
C GLU A 132 4.93 14.25 -15.07
N PHE A 133 3.79 14.49 -15.73
CA PHE A 133 3.72 15.32 -16.93
C PHE A 133 4.15 16.78 -16.68
N PHE A 134 3.60 17.44 -15.65
CA PHE A 134 3.97 18.83 -15.34
C PHE A 134 5.41 18.94 -14.85
N THR A 135 5.86 17.96 -14.07
CA THR A 135 7.26 17.86 -13.62
C THR A 135 8.22 17.76 -14.80
N ALA A 136 7.95 16.86 -15.74
CA ALA A 136 8.76 16.69 -16.94
C ALA A 136 8.71 17.91 -17.88
N SER A 137 7.62 18.67 -17.84
CA SER A 137 7.45 19.90 -18.63
C SER A 137 8.19 21.12 -18.03
N GLY A 138 8.91 20.96 -16.92
CA GLY A 138 9.72 22.02 -16.31
C GLY A 138 8.95 22.95 -15.38
N TRP A 139 7.75 22.57 -14.93
CA TRP A 139 7.04 23.33 -13.92
C TRP A 139 7.79 23.31 -12.58
N PRO A 140 7.81 24.43 -11.83
CA PRO A 140 8.46 24.47 -10.54
C PRO A 140 7.72 23.57 -9.54
N ILE A 141 8.48 22.72 -8.83
CA ILE A 141 7.93 21.77 -7.86
C ILE A 141 8.51 22.09 -6.49
N TYR A 142 7.62 22.11 -5.49
CA TYR A 142 8.03 22.15 -4.10
C TYR A 142 8.16 20.72 -3.56
N ARG A 143 9.38 20.31 -3.19
CA ARG A 143 9.67 18.97 -2.65
C ARG A 143 9.86 19.03 -1.14
N LEU A 144 9.06 18.26 -0.41
CA LEU A 144 9.18 18.10 1.04
C LEU A 144 10.45 17.30 1.38
N ARG A 145 11.26 17.80 2.32
CA ARG A 145 12.56 17.22 2.68
C ARG A 145 12.62 16.60 4.07
N VAL A 146 11.52 16.65 4.83
CA VAL A 146 11.47 16.11 6.19
C VAL A 146 10.49 14.95 6.24
N GLN A 147 11.00 13.75 6.51
CA GLN A 147 10.20 12.57 6.76
C GLN A 147 9.73 12.57 8.22
N LEU A 148 8.42 12.51 8.43
CA LEU A 148 7.78 12.55 9.76
C LEU A 148 7.13 11.23 10.20
N ARG A 149 7.03 10.25 9.30
CA ARG A 149 6.31 8.98 9.54
C ARG A 149 7.20 7.92 10.20
N MET A 150 8.36 7.65 9.61
CA MET A 150 9.17 6.49 9.94
C MET A 150 10.21 6.78 11.02
N ALA A 151 10.52 5.77 11.82
CA ALA A 151 11.70 5.74 12.65
C ALA A 151 12.97 5.94 11.82
N ARG A 152 14.00 6.54 12.42
CA ARG A 152 15.33 6.66 11.82
C ARG A 152 15.83 5.30 11.30
N GLY A 153 16.34 5.27 10.07
CA GLY A 153 16.80 4.06 9.39
C GLY A 153 15.77 3.42 8.44
N LEU A 154 14.47 3.49 8.75
CA LEU A 154 13.44 2.75 8.00
C LEU A 154 13.06 3.35 6.64
N PHE A 155 13.50 4.57 6.32
CA PHE A 155 13.27 5.21 5.02
C PHE A 155 14.51 5.15 4.14
N ASP A 156 15.68 4.82 4.69
CA ASP A 156 16.97 4.86 4.00
C ASP A 156 17.00 3.94 2.79
N THR A 157 16.28 2.81 2.84
CA THR A 157 16.12 1.90 1.70
C THR A 157 15.37 2.56 0.55
N CYS A 158 14.19 3.13 0.81
CA CYS A 158 13.43 3.87 -0.19
C CYS A 158 14.23 5.07 -0.71
N HIS A 159 14.86 5.83 0.18
CA HIS A 159 15.65 7.00 -0.19
C HIS A 159 16.79 6.63 -1.15
N ARG A 160 17.63 5.66 -0.78
CA ARG A 160 18.77 5.23 -1.58
C ARG A 160 18.36 4.72 -2.97
N GLU A 161 17.28 3.95 -3.04
CA GLU A 161 16.89 3.30 -4.30
C GLU A 161 15.97 4.15 -5.19
N LYS A 162 15.20 5.07 -4.60
CA LYS A 162 14.20 5.86 -5.34
C LYS A 162 14.37 7.36 -5.23
N TYR A 163 14.81 7.91 -4.10
CA TYR A 163 14.84 9.35 -3.84
C TYR A 163 16.26 9.90 -3.63
N SER A 164 17.29 9.25 -4.20
CA SER A 164 18.69 9.61 -3.98
C SER A 164 19.06 11.01 -4.47
N ASP A 165 18.27 11.57 -5.38
CA ASP A 165 18.35 12.95 -5.88
C ASP A 165 17.82 14.01 -4.89
N LEU A 166 17.11 13.59 -3.83
CA LEU A 166 16.47 14.49 -2.87
C LEU A 166 17.18 14.43 -1.52
N PRO A 167 17.89 15.49 -1.10
CA PRO A 167 18.37 15.59 0.28
C PRO A 167 17.19 15.58 1.24
N PHE A 168 17.25 14.75 2.28
CA PHE A 168 16.20 14.66 3.30
C PHE A 168 16.77 14.59 4.72
N THR A 169 15.91 14.86 5.70
CA THR A 169 16.18 14.67 7.12
C THR A 169 15.00 13.96 7.80
N TYR A 170 15.29 13.24 8.87
CA TYR A 170 14.26 12.73 9.77
C TYR A 170 13.74 13.83 10.71
N GLY A 171 12.43 13.88 10.91
CA GLY A 171 11.80 14.76 11.88
C GLY A 171 12.04 14.34 13.33
N LEU A 172 11.64 15.19 14.28
CA LEU A 172 11.83 14.93 15.71
C LEU A 172 11.15 13.64 16.19
N ARG A 173 9.96 13.34 15.65
CA ARG A 173 9.17 12.15 16.01
C ARG A 173 9.69 10.85 15.40
N SER A 174 10.76 10.89 14.62
CA SER A 174 11.41 9.70 14.07
C SER A 174 12.43 9.06 15.02
N ASN A 175 12.66 9.68 16.19
CA ASN A 175 13.54 9.13 17.21
C ASN A 175 12.92 7.90 17.88
N LEU A 176 13.75 6.95 18.32
CA LEU A 176 13.29 5.63 18.77
C LEU A 176 12.30 5.67 19.95
N TRP A 177 12.34 6.70 20.80
CA TRP A 177 11.40 6.85 21.92
C TRP A 177 9.95 7.06 21.45
N ASP A 178 9.72 7.59 20.25
CA ASP A 178 8.39 7.69 19.62
C ASP A 178 7.98 6.37 18.92
N HIS A 179 8.89 5.40 18.82
CA HIS A 179 8.76 4.16 18.07
C HIS A 179 8.94 2.90 18.92
N GLY A 180 8.49 2.94 20.19
CA GLY A 180 8.70 1.84 21.15
C GLY A 180 8.23 0.45 20.65
N ILE A 181 7.12 0.37 19.92
CA ILE A 181 6.66 -0.90 19.31
C ILE A 181 7.66 -1.49 18.30
N GLY A 182 8.41 -0.64 17.59
CA GLY A 182 9.47 -1.06 16.68
C GLY A 182 10.69 -1.60 17.41
N VAL A 183 11.04 -0.98 18.55
CA VAL A 183 12.09 -1.48 19.46
C VAL A 183 11.71 -2.84 20.04
N GLU A 184 10.45 -3.01 20.46
CA GLU A 184 9.92 -4.30 20.92
C GLU A 184 9.95 -5.37 19.82
N LEU A 185 9.63 -5.00 18.59
CA LEU A 185 9.72 -5.90 17.44
C LEU A 185 11.18 -6.32 17.20
N GLU A 186 12.12 -5.37 17.18
CA GLU A 186 13.54 -5.67 16.98
C GLU A 186 14.07 -6.61 18.08
N ALA A 187 13.72 -6.35 19.34
CA ALA A 187 14.09 -7.21 20.46
C ALA A 187 13.44 -8.61 20.37
N TYR A 188 12.19 -8.70 19.91
CA TYR A 188 11.52 -9.97 19.67
C TYR A 188 12.19 -10.78 18.55
N MET A 189 12.52 -10.12 17.43
CA MET A 189 13.11 -10.76 16.27
C MET A 189 14.54 -11.25 16.55
N THR A 190 15.38 -10.42 17.18
CA THR A 190 16.77 -10.78 17.53
C THR A 190 16.82 -11.87 18.60
N SER A 191 15.90 -11.89 19.58
CA SER A 191 15.79 -12.98 20.54
C SER A 191 15.33 -14.29 19.90
N ARG A 192 14.39 -14.24 18.96
CA ARG A 192 13.86 -15.42 18.27
C ARG A 192 14.82 -15.98 17.23
N PHE A 193 15.64 -15.14 16.60
CA PHE A 193 16.55 -15.49 15.53
C PHE A 193 17.97 -15.03 15.86
N PRO A 194 18.79 -15.85 16.56
CA PRO A 194 20.14 -15.46 16.98
C PRO A 194 21.09 -15.05 15.85
N GLY A 195 20.83 -15.48 14.62
CA GLY A 195 21.59 -15.09 13.43
C GLY A 195 21.19 -13.75 12.80
N LEU A 196 20.14 -13.10 13.31
CA LEU A 196 19.69 -11.79 12.84
C LEU A 196 20.60 -10.69 13.39
N VAL A 197 21.33 -10.01 12.52
CA VAL A 197 22.16 -8.85 12.89
C VAL A 197 21.25 -7.72 13.34
N SER A 198 21.48 -7.15 14.52
CA SER A 198 20.68 -6.04 15.06
C SER A 198 20.76 -4.78 14.21
N SER A 199 19.73 -3.94 14.28
CA SER A 199 19.71 -2.62 13.65
C SER A 199 20.87 -1.75 14.17
N PRO A 200 21.43 -0.84 13.34
CA PRO A 200 22.44 0.11 13.79
C PRO A 200 21.96 0.96 14.98
N VAL A 201 22.92 1.46 15.77
CA VAL A 201 22.65 2.30 16.95
C VAL A 201 21.72 3.46 16.59
N ASP A 202 20.73 3.70 17.44
CA ASP A 202 19.70 4.75 17.29
C ASP A 202 18.85 4.69 16.01
N THR A 203 18.76 3.51 15.39
CA THR A 203 17.93 3.27 14.18
C THR A 203 17.13 1.98 14.27
N LEU A 204 16.15 1.83 13.39
CA LEU A 204 15.45 0.58 13.10
C LEU A 204 15.64 0.21 11.63
N SER A 205 15.70 -1.08 11.35
CA SER A 205 15.77 -1.60 9.99
C SER A 205 14.79 -2.75 9.77
N GLU A 206 14.34 -2.84 8.53
CA GLU A 206 13.52 -3.89 7.99
C GLU A 206 14.15 -5.29 8.22
N THR A 207 13.30 -6.31 8.33
CA THR A 207 13.74 -7.71 8.36
C THR A 207 13.07 -8.47 7.23
N PHE A 208 13.85 -9.23 6.46
CA PHE A 208 13.33 -10.16 5.49
C PHE A 208 13.18 -11.55 6.12
N VAL A 209 11.99 -12.13 6.02
CA VAL A 209 11.68 -13.49 6.45
C VAL A 209 11.60 -14.37 5.20
N TYR A 210 12.70 -15.08 4.94
CA TYR A 210 12.80 -16.02 3.85
C TYR A 210 11.97 -17.28 4.13
N CYS A 211 10.84 -17.40 3.46
CA CYS A 211 9.96 -18.56 3.52
C CYS A 211 10.46 -19.63 2.52
N LYS A 212 11.54 -20.31 2.91
CA LYS A 212 12.24 -21.29 2.08
C LYS A 212 11.34 -22.48 1.74
N GLY A 213 11.30 -22.87 0.47
CA GLY A 213 10.57 -24.07 0.03
C GLY A 213 9.04 -23.92 0.03
N THR A 214 8.51 -22.71 0.14
CA THR A 214 7.06 -22.46 0.01
C THR A 214 6.59 -22.54 -1.43
N ILE A 215 5.29 -22.75 -1.63
CA ILE A 215 4.70 -22.92 -2.96
C ILE A 215 3.68 -21.81 -3.24
N CYS A 216 3.90 -21.09 -4.33
CA CYS A 216 2.89 -20.18 -4.90
C CYS A 216 1.83 -21.01 -5.64
N GLU A 217 0.61 -21.05 -5.10
CA GLU A 217 -0.55 -21.61 -5.78
C GLU A 217 -1.07 -20.62 -6.82
N ILE A 218 -1.35 -21.13 -8.02
CA ILE A 218 -1.93 -20.36 -9.13
C ILE A 218 -3.29 -20.98 -9.45
N ASP A 219 -4.35 -20.17 -9.36
CA ASP A 219 -5.68 -20.59 -9.77
C ASP A 219 -5.70 -20.83 -11.30
N PRO A 220 -6.10 -22.02 -11.77
CA PRO A 220 -5.98 -22.39 -13.18
C PRO A 220 -6.94 -21.62 -14.09
N THR A 221 -8.00 -21.02 -13.53
CA THR A 221 -9.03 -20.30 -14.31
C THR A 221 -8.72 -18.80 -14.37
N THR A 222 -8.37 -18.23 -13.22
CA THR A 222 -8.21 -16.78 -13.06
C THR A 222 -6.75 -16.33 -13.10
N GLY A 223 -5.79 -17.25 -12.99
CA GLY A 223 -4.37 -16.94 -12.85
C GLY A 223 -4.01 -16.28 -11.51
N ALA A 224 -4.96 -16.21 -10.56
CA ALA A 224 -4.78 -15.58 -9.27
C ALA A 224 -3.72 -16.34 -8.45
N LYS A 225 -2.74 -15.60 -7.92
CA LYS A 225 -1.63 -16.16 -7.16
C LYS A 225 -1.84 -15.99 -5.66
N LYS A 226 -1.53 -17.02 -4.88
CA LYS A 226 -1.49 -16.96 -3.40
C LYS A 226 -0.40 -17.88 -2.86
N ASN A 227 0.13 -17.57 -1.68
CA ASN A 227 1.10 -18.43 -1.00
C ASN A 227 0.67 -18.66 0.45
N PRO A 228 -0.01 -19.79 0.74
CA PRO A 228 -0.48 -20.08 2.08
C PRO A 228 0.61 -20.19 3.14
N ASP A 229 1.77 -20.76 2.81
CA ASP A 229 2.85 -20.92 3.79
C ASP A 229 3.45 -19.57 4.20
N GLN A 230 3.61 -18.63 3.26
CA GLN A 230 4.03 -17.26 3.58
C GLN A 230 3.00 -16.56 4.48
N VAL A 231 1.69 -16.74 4.20
CA VAL A 231 0.60 -16.20 5.03
C VAL A 231 0.61 -16.81 6.43
N ASP A 232 0.68 -18.13 6.55
CA ASP A 232 0.67 -18.82 7.83
C ASP A 232 1.93 -18.49 8.66
N ASN A 233 3.10 -18.40 8.02
CA ASN A 233 4.33 -17.92 8.68
C ASN A 233 4.21 -16.50 9.22
N ALA A 234 3.62 -15.58 8.44
CA ALA A 234 3.40 -14.21 8.86
C ALA A 234 2.44 -14.12 10.06
N LEU A 235 1.29 -14.80 9.97
CA LEU A 235 0.28 -14.78 11.03
C LEU A 235 0.78 -15.44 12.32
N ASP A 236 1.51 -16.55 12.23
CA ASP A 236 2.12 -17.20 13.41
C ASP A 236 3.15 -16.31 14.09
N LEU A 237 4.01 -15.65 13.31
CA LEU A 237 5.03 -14.76 13.85
C LEU A 237 4.38 -13.56 14.55
N LEU A 238 3.36 -12.96 13.93
CA LEU A 238 2.60 -11.86 14.53
C LEU A 238 1.84 -12.29 15.79
N CYS A 239 1.20 -13.47 15.79
CA CYS A 239 0.57 -14.02 17.00
C CYS A 239 1.59 -14.22 18.12
N GLY A 240 2.77 -14.75 17.80
CA GLY A 240 3.86 -14.92 18.76
C GLY A 240 4.31 -13.58 19.33
N PHE A 241 4.49 -12.57 18.47
CA PHE A 241 4.88 -11.22 18.87
C PHE A 241 3.83 -10.57 19.79
N VAL A 242 2.55 -10.56 19.37
CA VAL A 242 1.43 -10.01 20.16
C VAL A 242 1.32 -10.67 21.53
N ARG A 243 1.40 -12.00 21.59
CA ARG A 243 1.31 -12.75 22.86
C ARG A 243 2.50 -12.52 23.78
N THR A 244 3.71 -12.50 23.23
CA THR A 244 4.96 -12.42 24.02
C THR A 244 5.21 -11.00 24.52
N ARG A 245 4.87 -9.99 23.73
CA ARG A 245 5.16 -8.57 24.03
C ARG A 245 3.93 -7.77 24.45
N GLY A 246 2.74 -8.36 24.44
CA GLY A 246 1.50 -7.69 24.85
C GLY A 246 1.10 -6.52 23.93
N ILE A 247 1.39 -6.63 22.64
CA ILE A 247 1.17 -5.55 21.67
C ILE A 247 -0.28 -5.51 21.20
N ASP A 248 -0.86 -4.31 21.13
CA ASP A 248 -2.17 -4.11 20.50
C ASP A 248 -2.10 -4.42 19.00
N ALA A 249 -2.84 -5.44 18.58
CA ALA A 249 -2.88 -5.90 17.21
C ALA A 249 -3.49 -4.86 16.25
N SER A 250 -4.27 -3.88 16.73
CA SER A 250 -4.82 -2.80 15.89
C SER A 250 -3.73 -1.94 15.23
N ARG A 251 -2.52 -1.95 15.81
CA ARG A 251 -1.33 -1.21 15.35
C ARG A 251 -0.57 -1.92 14.22
N LEU A 252 -1.00 -3.13 13.84
CA LEU A 252 -0.36 -3.98 12.84
C LEU A 252 -1.20 -3.99 11.56
N ALA A 253 -0.53 -3.98 10.40
CA ALA A 253 -1.20 -4.15 9.11
C ALA A 253 -0.45 -5.15 8.22
N ILE A 254 -1.19 -5.85 7.37
CA ILE A 254 -0.64 -6.73 6.35
C ILE A 254 -0.97 -6.15 4.98
N ILE A 255 0.05 -6.04 4.13
CA ILE A 255 -0.08 -5.67 2.72
C ILE A 255 0.48 -6.78 1.83
N THR A 256 -0.14 -6.99 0.69
CA THR A 256 0.25 -8.04 -0.27
C THR A 256 -0.06 -7.58 -1.70
N PRO A 257 0.71 -7.96 -2.73
CA PRO A 257 0.34 -7.63 -4.11
C PRO A 257 -0.95 -8.33 -4.59
N TYR A 258 -1.31 -9.45 -3.96
CA TYR A 258 -2.34 -10.35 -4.48
C TYR A 258 -3.62 -10.35 -3.65
N ARG A 259 -4.76 -10.08 -4.31
CA ARG A 259 -6.11 -10.18 -3.71
C ARG A 259 -6.43 -11.57 -3.15
N ALA A 260 -5.92 -12.63 -3.76
CA ALA A 260 -6.12 -13.99 -3.26
C ALA A 260 -5.42 -14.21 -1.90
N ASN A 261 -4.27 -13.58 -1.65
CA ASN A 261 -3.66 -13.54 -0.32
C ASN A 261 -4.49 -12.71 0.66
N VAL A 262 -5.05 -11.56 0.25
CA VAL A 262 -5.95 -10.77 1.12
C VAL A 262 -7.12 -11.62 1.62
N LYS A 263 -7.80 -12.34 0.71
CA LYS A 263 -8.88 -13.25 1.06
C LYS A 263 -8.41 -14.36 1.99
N LEU A 264 -7.28 -14.99 1.68
CA LEU A 264 -6.71 -16.06 2.50
C LEU A 264 -6.38 -15.59 3.93
N ILE A 265 -5.79 -14.41 4.08
CA ILE A 265 -5.49 -13.80 5.39
C ILE A 265 -6.78 -13.57 6.18
N ALA A 266 -7.81 -13.01 5.53
CA ALA A 266 -9.11 -12.76 6.16
C ALA A 266 -9.75 -14.07 6.63
N ASP A 267 -9.69 -15.13 5.84
CA ASP A 267 -10.27 -16.43 6.20
C ASP A 267 -9.47 -17.12 7.31
N ARG A 268 -8.13 -17.07 7.27
CA ARG A 268 -7.27 -17.59 8.34
C ARG A 268 -7.57 -16.89 9.66
N ARG A 269 -7.66 -15.56 9.68
CA ARG A 269 -7.90 -14.76 10.89
C ARG A 269 -9.23 -15.01 11.60
N LYS A 270 -10.20 -15.66 10.95
CA LYS A 270 -11.46 -16.11 11.59
C LYS A 270 -11.27 -17.32 12.50
N THR A 271 -10.17 -18.06 12.37
CA THR A 271 -9.91 -19.26 13.18
C THR A 271 -9.38 -18.91 14.57
N ALA A 272 -9.67 -19.76 15.56
CA ALA A 272 -9.25 -19.55 16.96
C ALA A 272 -7.72 -19.43 17.12
N ARG A 273 -6.93 -20.06 16.24
CA ARG A 273 -5.46 -19.97 16.21
C ARG A 273 -4.98 -18.53 16.19
N TYR A 274 -5.63 -17.70 15.38
CA TYR A 274 -5.25 -16.31 15.12
C TYR A 274 -6.15 -15.29 15.83
N ALA A 275 -6.90 -15.71 16.86
CA ALA A 275 -7.71 -14.82 17.71
C ALA A 275 -6.95 -13.59 18.27
N PRO A 276 -5.65 -13.66 18.65
CA PRO A 276 -4.89 -12.48 19.08
C PRO A 276 -4.78 -11.37 18.02
N LEU A 277 -5.02 -11.69 16.75
CA LEU A 277 -4.94 -10.77 15.61
C LEU A 277 -6.32 -10.25 15.20
N SER A 278 -7.37 -10.47 16.00
CA SER A 278 -8.74 -10.07 15.67
C SER A 278 -8.88 -8.55 15.48
N ALA A 279 -8.18 -7.75 16.29
CA ALA A 279 -8.21 -6.29 16.24
C ALA A 279 -7.46 -5.66 15.05
N MET A 280 -6.66 -6.43 14.30
CA MET A 280 -6.00 -5.89 13.10
C MET A 280 -7.03 -5.43 12.06
N ARG A 281 -6.72 -4.38 11.31
CA ARG A 281 -7.50 -4.01 10.14
C ARG A 281 -7.47 -5.13 9.07
N PRO A 282 -8.43 -5.18 8.12
CA PRO A 282 -8.34 -6.09 6.99
C PRO A 282 -7.01 -5.96 6.25
N ALA A 283 -6.50 -7.06 5.71
CA ALA A 283 -5.32 -7.00 4.85
C ALA A 283 -5.68 -6.26 3.55
N GLU A 284 -4.70 -5.58 2.96
CA GLU A 284 -4.92 -4.71 1.80
C GLU A 284 -3.98 -5.09 0.66
N THR A 285 -4.40 -4.80 -0.57
CA THR A 285 -3.46 -4.86 -1.68
C THR A 285 -2.55 -3.64 -1.68
N VAL A 286 -1.36 -3.74 -2.29
CA VAL A 286 -0.46 -2.59 -2.44
C VAL A 286 -1.22 -1.40 -3.04
N ASP A 287 -1.99 -1.63 -4.11
CA ASP A 287 -2.76 -0.59 -4.79
C ASP A 287 -3.87 0.05 -3.93
N SER A 288 -4.39 -0.67 -2.91
CA SER A 288 -5.41 -0.13 -2.00
C SER A 288 -4.81 0.45 -0.72
N SER A 289 -3.53 0.21 -0.45
CA SER A 289 -2.83 0.66 0.76
C SER A 289 -2.19 2.05 0.65
N GLN A 290 -2.40 2.74 -0.47
CA GLN A 290 -1.90 4.10 -0.65
C GLN A 290 -2.58 5.04 0.36
N GLY A 291 -1.79 5.84 1.08
CA GLY A 291 -2.26 6.63 2.22
C GLY A 291 -2.53 5.84 3.52
N CYS A 292 -2.53 4.51 3.50
CA CYS A 292 -2.72 3.70 4.71
C CYS A 292 -1.38 3.45 5.41
N GLU A 293 -1.30 3.82 6.69
CA GLU A 293 -0.10 3.66 7.52
C GLU A 293 -0.38 2.73 8.70
N ALA A 294 0.62 2.04 9.22
CA ALA A 294 0.53 1.29 10.47
C ALA A 294 1.87 1.33 11.22
N ASP A 295 1.85 1.04 12.51
CA ASP A 295 3.09 1.07 13.29
C ASP A 295 4.03 -0.05 12.86
N ILE A 296 3.51 -1.27 12.73
CA ILE A 296 4.23 -2.38 12.11
C ILE A 296 3.49 -2.80 10.85
N VAL A 297 4.21 -2.88 9.74
CA VAL A 297 3.69 -3.41 8.47
C VAL A 297 4.35 -4.74 8.17
N VAL A 298 3.53 -5.70 7.74
CA VAL A 298 3.99 -6.97 7.19
C VAL A 298 3.66 -7.00 5.71
N ALA A 299 4.71 -7.02 4.89
CA ALA A 299 4.60 -7.18 3.45
C ALA A 299 4.73 -8.67 3.08
N ILE A 300 3.73 -9.25 2.45
CA ILE A 300 3.76 -10.64 1.97
C ILE A 300 3.85 -10.63 0.46
N LEU A 301 4.99 -11.05 -0.11
CA LEU A 301 5.24 -10.99 -1.55
C LEU A 301 4.34 -11.95 -2.32
N GLY A 302 4.08 -13.15 -1.77
CA GLY A 302 3.18 -14.14 -2.34
C GLY A 302 3.76 -14.98 -3.48
N THR A 303 4.91 -14.61 -4.03
CA THR A 303 5.60 -15.32 -5.11
C THR A 303 6.88 -16.02 -4.63
N THR A 304 7.44 -16.85 -5.51
CA THR A 304 8.65 -17.66 -5.30
C THR A 304 9.52 -17.63 -6.55
N GLU A 305 10.78 -18.08 -6.45
CA GLU A 305 11.69 -18.21 -7.60
C GLU A 305 11.05 -18.95 -8.78
N ALA A 306 10.30 -20.03 -8.50
CA ALA A 306 9.65 -20.87 -9.51
C ALA A 306 8.60 -20.12 -10.38
N VAL A 307 7.93 -19.12 -9.81
CA VAL A 307 6.89 -18.34 -10.50
C VAL A 307 7.40 -16.94 -10.91
N GLY A 308 8.52 -16.52 -10.33
CA GLY A 308 9.10 -15.21 -10.50
C GLY A 308 8.37 -14.12 -9.71
N PRO A 309 8.90 -12.88 -9.76
CA PRO A 309 8.51 -11.76 -8.90
C PRO A 309 7.06 -11.30 -9.07
N GLY A 310 6.46 -11.46 -10.25
CA GLY A 310 5.08 -11.05 -10.49
C GLY A 310 4.89 -9.55 -10.29
N PHE A 311 3.97 -9.10 -9.44
CA PHE A 311 3.64 -7.67 -9.30
C PHE A 311 4.70 -6.82 -8.57
N THR A 312 5.70 -7.45 -7.95
CA THR A 312 6.78 -6.73 -7.26
C THR A 312 7.93 -6.31 -8.19
N THR A 313 7.83 -6.63 -9.48
CA THR A 313 8.73 -6.10 -10.52
C THR A 313 8.54 -4.60 -10.72
N ASP A 314 7.31 -4.11 -10.52
CA ASP A 314 6.99 -2.69 -10.55
C ASP A 314 7.63 -2.01 -9.33
N GLU A 315 8.67 -1.23 -9.60
CA GLU A 315 9.41 -0.52 -8.58
C GLU A 315 8.56 0.53 -7.84
N HIS A 316 7.46 1.01 -8.43
CA HIS A 316 6.52 1.95 -7.78
C HIS A 316 5.69 1.23 -6.71
N ARG A 317 5.14 0.06 -7.05
CA ARG A 317 4.44 -0.82 -6.09
C ARG A 317 5.38 -1.28 -4.99
N PHE A 318 6.59 -1.68 -5.34
CA PHE A 318 7.58 -2.11 -4.36
C PHE A 318 7.98 -0.96 -3.42
N ASN A 319 8.18 0.26 -3.93
CA ASN A 319 8.45 1.44 -3.11
C ASN A 319 7.30 1.78 -2.14
N VAL A 320 6.04 1.66 -2.57
CA VAL A 320 4.88 1.82 -1.67
C VAL A 320 4.90 0.76 -0.57
N MET A 321 5.15 -0.50 -0.93
CA MET A 321 5.20 -1.61 0.00
C MET A 321 6.28 -1.44 1.08
N LEU A 322 7.42 -0.84 0.73
CA LEU A 322 8.52 -0.55 1.64
C LEU A 322 8.31 0.73 2.47
N SER A 323 7.19 1.45 2.33
CA SER A 323 7.02 2.79 2.91
C SER A 323 5.73 3.03 3.69
N ARG A 324 5.02 1.98 4.10
CA ARG A 324 3.76 2.09 4.86
C ARG A 324 3.95 2.02 6.39
N GLN A 325 5.09 1.53 6.86
CA GLN A 325 5.42 1.40 8.27
C GLN A 325 5.77 2.73 8.93
N LYS A 326 5.48 2.86 10.22
CA LYS A 326 6.05 3.90 11.09
C LYS A 326 7.25 3.38 11.88
N SER A 327 7.12 2.21 12.49
CA SER A 327 8.07 1.69 13.48
C SER A 327 8.72 0.36 13.10
N GLY A 328 8.17 -0.41 12.16
CA GLY A 328 8.84 -1.64 11.73
C GLY A 328 8.23 -2.27 10.47
N LEU A 329 9.09 -2.91 9.68
CA LEU A 329 8.72 -3.60 8.45
C LEU A 329 9.26 -5.03 8.45
N LEU A 330 8.36 -6.00 8.31
CA LEU A 330 8.70 -7.39 8.05
C LEU A 330 8.29 -7.76 6.62
N ILE A 331 9.20 -8.37 5.85
CA ILE A 331 8.94 -8.77 4.46
C ILE A 331 8.99 -10.29 4.38
N PHE A 332 7.86 -10.94 4.08
CA PHE A 332 7.75 -12.38 3.92
C PHE A 332 7.76 -12.72 2.43
N GLY A 333 8.67 -13.61 2.03
CA GLY A 333 8.80 -13.97 0.64
C GLY A 333 9.89 -14.98 0.38
N ASP A 334 10.14 -15.22 -0.90
CA ASP A 334 11.32 -15.92 -1.37
C ASP A 334 12.42 -14.90 -1.67
N ILE A 335 13.53 -14.94 -0.92
CA ILE A 335 14.62 -13.98 -1.13
C ILE A 335 15.33 -14.23 -2.47
N ASN A 336 15.22 -15.45 -3.00
CA ASN A 336 15.80 -15.86 -4.28
C ASN A 336 14.79 -15.74 -5.44
N VAL A 337 13.71 -14.95 -5.29
CA VAL A 337 12.69 -14.76 -6.32
C VAL A 337 13.24 -14.24 -7.67
N LEU A 338 14.43 -13.63 -7.67
CA LEU A 338 15.17 -13.17 -8.85
C LEU A 338 16.40 -14.02 -9.17
N GLY A 339 16.49 -15.23 -8.60
CA GLY A 339 17.69 -16.06 -8.53
C GLY A 339 18.49 -15.85 -7.23
N PRO A 340 19.56 -16.65 -7.02
CA PRO A 340 20.32 -16.62 -5.78
C PRO A 340 20.91 -15.24 -5.47
N VAL A 341 20.63 -14.70 -4.28
CA VAL A 341 21.14 -13.39 -3.85
C VAL A 341 22.66 -13.33 -3.68
N ASP A 342 23.29 -14.50 -3.52
CA ASP A 342 24.74 -14.65 -3.29
C ASP A 342 25.52 -14.92 -4.59
N ALA A 343 24.82 -15.04 -5.73
CA ALA A 343 25.47 -15.25 -7.00
C ALA A 343 26.38 -14.05 -7.36
N PRO A 344 27.59 -14.29 -7.90
CA PRO A 344 28.44 -13.23 -8.44
C PRO A 344 27.71 -12.42 -9.51
N LEU A 345 27.92 -11.10 -9.52
CA LEU A 345 27.46 -10.24 -10.62
C LEU A 345 28.36 -10.50 -11.84
N GLU A 346 28.02 -11.48 -12.69
CA GLU A 346 28.73 -11.67 -13.95
C GLU A 346 28.40 -10.53 -14.94
N GLY A 347 29.39 -9.66 -15.18
CA GLY A 347 29.37 -8.61 -16.19
C GLY A 347 28.34 -7.49 -15.95
N ASN A 348 28.21 -6.56 -16.89
CA ASN A 348 27.34 -5.36 -16.88
C ASN A 348 25.81 -5.62 -16.69
N ARG A 349 25.40 -6.77 -16.17
CA ARG A 349 24.02 -7.23 -15.95
C ARG A 349 23.41 -6.70 -14.66
N ILE A 350 23.60 -5.41 -14.35
CA ILE A 350 22.68 -4.67 -13.45
C ILE A 350 21.27 -4.59 -14.10
N HIS A 351 21.15 -4.97 -15.37
CA HIS A 351 19.88 -5.25 -16.04
C HIS A 351 19.41 -6.68 -15.74
N ALA A 352 19.09 -6.96 -14.47
CA ALA A 352 18.17 -8.06 -14.19
C ALA A 352 16.83 -7.67 -14.84
N SER A 353 16.57 -8.23 -16.01
CA SER A 353 15.27 -8.16 -16.67
C SER A 353 14.64 -9.54 -16.53
N VAL A 354 13.49 -9.62 -15.89
CA VAL A 354 12.72 -10.86 -15.86
C VAL A 354 11.74 -10.81 -17.03
N ILE A 355 11.58 -11.95 -17.73
CA ILE A 355 10.50 -12.13 -18.69
C ILE A 355 9.22 -12.28 -17.87
N VAL A 356 8.42 -11.22 -17.84
CA VAL A 356 7.03 -11.28 -17.39
C VAL A 356 6.19 -11.62 -18.62
N GLY A 357 5.03 -12.27 -18.45
CA GLY A 357 4.23 -12.89 -19.52
C GLY A 357 4.23 -12.18 -20.89
N ALA A 358 4.15 -12.97 -21.97
CA ALA A 358 4.27 -12.55 -23.37
C ALA A 358 5.63 -11.93 -23.76
N GLY A 359 6.74 -12.33 -23.12
CA GLY A 359 8.09 -11.96 -23.56
C GLY A 359 8.55 -10.56 -23.17
N ARG A 360 7.87 -9.89 -22.22
CA ARG A 360 8.16 -8.51 -21.84
C ARG A 360 9.25 -8.45 -20.76
N HIS A 361 10.30 -7.66 -21.01
CA HIS A 361 11.41 -7.45 -20.09
C HIS A 361 11.09 -6.31 -19.11
N GLU A 362 10.89 -6.61 -17.82
CA GLU A 362 10.78 -5.60 -16.78
C GLU A 362 12.07 -5.44 -16.00
N LYS A 363 12.50 -4.19 -15.79
CA LYS A 363 13.70 -3.87 -15.01
C LYS A 363 13.39 -4.07 -13.51
N VAL A 364 13.98 -5.07 -12.88
CA VAL A 364 13.79 -5.37 -11.45
C VAL A 364 14.91 -4.82 -10.57
N LYS A 365 15.49 -3.66 -10.97
CA LYS A 365 16.73 -3.15 -10.38
C LYS A 365 16.58 -2.84 -8.90
N MET A 366 15.50 -2.16 -8.52
CA MET A 366 15.23 -1.83 -7.12
C MET A 366 15.10 -3.09 -6.26
N MET A 367 14.24 -4.03 -6.65
CA MET A 367 14.00 -5.23 -5.84
C MET A 367 15.29 -6.06 -5.67
N HIS A 368 16.06 -6.25 -6.75
CA HIS A 368 17.32 -6.98 -6.68
C HIS A 368 18.32 -6.34 -5.69
N LYS A 369 18.49 -5.01 -5.75
CA LYS A 369 19.38 -4.28 -4.84
C LYS A 369 18.91 -4.36 -3.40
N VAL A 370 17.60 -4.22 -3.14
CA VAL A 370 17.03 -4.31 -1.79
C VAL A 370 17.25 -5.70 -1.19
N LEU A 371 16.91 -6.77 -1.92
CA LEU A 371 17.06 -8.14 -1.43
C LEU A 371 18.54 -8.48 -1.14
N ARG A 372 19.45 -8.11 -2.04
CA ARG A 372 20.90 -8.29 -1.79
C ARG A 372 21.37 -7.47 -0.61
N ASN A 373 20.96 -6.22 -0.47
CA ASN A 373 21.38 -5.37 0.64
C ASN A 373 20.92 -5.94 2.00
N LEU A 374 19.67 -6.41 2.09
CA LEU A 374 19.17 -7.06 3.30
C LEU A 374 19.96 -8.34 3.63
N HIS A 375 20.30 -9.14 2.62
CA HIS A 375 21.16 -10.31 2.79
C HIS A 375 22.55 -9.94 3.32
N HIS A 376 23.26 -9.02 2.65
CA HIS A 376 24.62 -8.62 3.03
C HIS A 376 24.69 -7.98 4.42
N ARG A 377 23.61 -7.30 4.85
CA ARG A 377 23.50 -6.71 6.19
C ARG A 377 23.12 -7.72 7.27
N GLY A 378 22.92 -9.00 6.93
CA GLY A 378 22.48 -10.03 7.87
C GLY A 378 21.06 -9.80 8.41
N ARG A 379 20.20 -9.13 7.63
CA ARG A 379 18.80 -8.80 7.97
C ARG A 379 17.80 -9.81 7.41
N VAL A 380 18.24 -11.04 7.21
CA VAL A 380 17.44 -12.14 6.64
C VAL A 380 17.36 -13.27 7.65
N VAL A 381 16.14 -13.70 7.96
CA VAL A 381 15.88 -14.90 8.77
C VAL A 381 15.14 -15.93 7.92
N THR A 382 15.26 -17.21 8.23
CA THR A 382 14.62 -18.28 7.45
C THR A 382 13.51 -18.95 8.25
N LEU A 383 12.36 -19.17 7.62
CA LEU A 383 11.28 -20.01 8.14
C LEU A 383 10.96 -21.13 7.15
N PRO A 384 10.65 -22.35 7.65
CA PRO A 384 10.29 -23.49 6.81
C PRO A 384 8.87 -23.34 6.21
N PRO A 385 8.49 -24.19 5.24
CA PRO A 385 7.10 -24.31 4.82
C PRO A 385 6.25 -24.91 5.94
N ARG A 386 4.93 -24.67 5.92
CA ARG A 386 3.98 -25.12 6.95
C ARG A 386 3.10 -26.26 6.49
N ARG A 387 2.92 -26.47 5.19
CA ARG A 387 2.26 -27.68 4.68
C ARG A 387 2.99 -28.93 5.17
N GLY A 388 2.30 -29.74 5.96
CA GLY A 388 2.81 -30.99 6.54
C GLY A 388 3.07 -30.97 8.06
N THR A 389 2.81 -29.85 8.75
CA THR A 389 2.87 -29.76 10.24
C THR A 389 1.51 -29.56 10.88
#